data_AF-A0A656JME7-F1
#
_entry.id   AF-A0A656JME7-F1
#
_cell.length_a   1.000
_cell.length_b   1.000
_cell.length_c   1.000
_cell.angle_alpha   90.00
_cell.angle_beta   90.00
_cell.angle_gamma   90.00
#
_symmetry.space_group_name_H-M   'P 1'
#
loop_
_entity.id
_entity.type
_entity.pdbx_description
1 polymer ?
#
loop_
_entity_poly.entity_id
_entity_poly.type
_entity_poly.pdbx_seq_one_letter_code
_entity_poly.pdbx_strand_id
1 'polypeptide(L)' 'MQPEQFSSAVLDWYDRHGRHDLPWQQGITPYRVWVSEIMLQQTQVSTVLNYFDRFMEAL' A
#
# COMPACT_ATOMS: atom_id res chain seq x y z
N MET A 1 22.62 -15.79 3.39
CA MET A 1 21.43 -16.10 2.57
C MET A 1 21.64 -15.46 1.21
N GLN A 2 21.43 -16.20 0.13
CA GLN A 2 21.57 -15.67 -1.23
C GLN A 2 20.37 -14.74 -1.56
N PRO A 3 20.51 -13.78 -2.47
CA PRO A 3 19.43 -12.86 -2.85
C PRO A 3 18.13 -13.57 -3.24
N GLU A 4 18.23 -14.70 -3.95
CA GLU A 4 17.07 -15.49 -4.41
C GLU A 4 16.33 -16.13 -3.24
N GLN A 5 17.07 -16.58 -2.22
CA GLN A 5 16.52 -17.16 -1.00
C GLN A 5 15.78 -16.10 -0.17
N PHE A 6 16.34 -14.89 -0.07
CA PHE A 6 15.68 -13.78 0.62
C PHE A 6 14.40 -13.36 -0.08
N SER A 7 14.46 -13.16 -1.41
CA SER A 7 13.29 -12.77 -2.22
C SER A 7 12.15 -13.78 -2.06
N SER A 8 12.45 -15.07 -2.20
CA SER A 8 11.46 -16.15 -2.04
C SER A 8 10.83 -16.14 -0.65
N ALA A 9 11.65 -16.02 0.41
CA ALA A 9 11.16 -15.98 1.79
C ALA A 9 10.25 -14.78 2.07
N VAL A 10 10.58 -13.60 1.52
CA VAL A 10 9.75 -12.39 1.66
C VAL A 10 8.42 -12.54 0.92
N LEU A 11 8.43 -13.09 -0.30
CA LEU A 11 7.22 -13.33 -1.08
C LEU A 11 6.30 -14.35 -0.41
N ASP A 12 6.84 -15.47 0.08
CA ASP A 12 6.07 -16.49 0.80
C ASP A 12 5.44 -15.95 2.10
N TRP A 13 6.11 -15.01 2.76
CA TRP A 13 5.56 -14.34 3.94
C TRP A 13 4.49 -13.32 3.55
N TYR A 14 4.73 -12.53 2.50
CA TYR A 14 3.78 -11.52 2.02
C TYR A 14 2.46 -12.16 1.54
N ASP A 15 2.52 -13.33 0.90
CA ASP A 15 1.32 -14.07 0.51
C ASP A 15 0.46 -14.46 1.72
N ARG A 16 1.09 -14.92 2.81
CA ARG A 16 0.41 -15.40 4.03
C ARG A 16 0.03 -14.31 5.03
N HIS A 17 0.80 -13.24 5.09
CA HIS A 17 0.73 -12.24 6.18
C HIS A 17 0.76 -10.79 5.69
N GLY A 18 0.89 -10.56 4.39
CA GLY A 18 0.89 -9.23 3.79
C GLY A 18 -0.45 -8.52 3.95
N ARG A 19 -0.42 -7.20 3.81
CA ARG A 19 -1.62 -6.37 3.71
C ARG A 19 -2.02 -6.28 2.25
N HIS A 20 -3.23 -6.73 1.94
CA HIS A 20 -3.76 -6.82 0.58
C HIS A 20 -5.06 -6.03 0.40
N ASP A 21 -5.58 -5.46 1.48
CA ASP A 21 -6.90 -4.86 1.60
C ASP A 21 -6.90 -3.32 1.68
N LEU A 22 -5.73 -2.68 1.49
CA LEU A 22 -5.65 -1.22 1.54
C LEU A 22 -6.33 -0.59 0.31
N PRO A 23 -7.07 0.53 0.47
CA PRO A 23 -7.82 1.15 -0.64
C PRO A 23 -6.96 1.48 -1.86
N TRP A 24 -5.72 1.93 -1.67
CA TRP A 24 -4.78 2.24 -2.75
C TRP A 24 -4.13 1.01 -3.41
N GLN A 25 -4.25 -0.17 -2.81
CA GLN A 25 -3.88 -1.46 -3.44
C GLN A 25 -5.03 -2.02 -4.28
N GLN A 26 -6.24 -1.48 -4.15
CA GLN A 26 -7.41 -1.84 -4.94
C GLN A 26 -7.59 -0.83 -6.10
N GLY A 27 -7.89 -1.34 -7.29
CA GLY A 27 -8.07 -0.50 -8.49
C GLY A 27 -6.85 0.39 -8.79
N ILE A 28 -5.65 -0.22 -8.80
CA ILE A 28 -4.36 0.48 -8.87
C ILE A 28 -4.27 1.36 -10.13
N THR A 29 -4.02 2.65 -9.91
CA THR A 29 -3.60 3.59 -10.96
C THR A 29 -2.36 4.36 -10.48
N PRO A 30 -1.51 4.88 -11.39
CA PRO A 30 -0.34 5.67 -10.99
C PRO A 30 -0.71 6.84 -10.07
N TYR A 31 -1.86 7.49 -10.31
CA TYR A 31 -2.34 8.60 -9.49
C TYR A 31 -2.73 8.14 -8.08
N ARG A 32 -3.48 7.04 -7.94
CA ARG A 32 -3.89 6.49 -6.63
C ARG A 32 -2.67 6.11 -5.78
N VAL A 33 -1.68 5.46 -6.39
CA VAL A 33 -0.43 5.08 -5.72
C VAL A 33 0.35 6.33 -5.31
N TRP A 34 0.52 7.30 -6.21
CA TRP A 34 1.23 8.53 -5.88
C TRP A 34 0.59 9.28 -4.71
N VAL A 35 -0.74 9.44 -4.72
CA VAL A 35 -1.46 10.10 -3.62
C VAL A 35 -1.27 9.35 -2.29
N SER A 36 -1.39 8.02 -2.28
CA SER A 36 -1.18 7.24 -1.05
C SER A 36 0.24 7.38 -0.51
N GLU A 37 1.26 7.37 -1.37
CA GLU A 37 2.66 7.55 -0.97
C GLU A 37 2.88 8.93 -0.33
N ILE A 38 2.36 10.00 -0.93
CA ILE A 38 2.48 11.36 -0.38
C ILE A 38 1.81 11.46 1.00
N MET A 39 0.62 10.87 1.17
CA MET A 39 -0.07 10.88 2.46
C MET A 39 0.69 10.09 3.55
N LEU A 40 1.29 8.96 3.18
CA LEU A 40 1.96 8.03 4.10
C LEU A 40 3.38 8.47 4.52
N GLN A 41 3.98 9.49 3.89
CA GLN A 41 5.32 9.98 4.23
C GLN A 41 5.45 10.51 5.67
N GLN A 42 4.41 11.18 6.18
CA GLN A 42 4.42 11.80 7.52
C GLN A 42 3.19 11.40 8.36
N THR A 43 2.35 10.50 7.85
CA THR A 43 1.08 10.13 8.48
C THR A 43 0.92 8.62 8.59
N GLN A 44 0.37 8.15 9.70
CA GLN A 44 0.10 6.73 9.91
C GLN A 44 -1.04 6.23 9.00
N VAL A 45 -0.98 4.96 8.59
CA VAL A 45 -2.00 4.28 7.76
C VAL A 45 -3.41 4.48 8.30
N SER A 46 -3.62 4.31 9.62
CA SER A 46 -4.92 4.46 10.28
C SER A 46 -5.57 5.82 10.04
N THR A 47 -4.78 6.90 10.05
CA THR A 47 -5.27 8.23 9.72
C THR A 47 -5.55 8.34 8.23
N VAL A 48 -4.65 7.87 7.36
CA VAL A 48 -4.80 7.96 5.90
C VAL A 48 -6.05 7.23 5.39
N LEU A 49 -6.42 6.09 5.98
CA LEU A 49 -7.64 5.35 5.64
C LEU A 49 -8.91 6.22 5.70
N ASN A 50 -8.97 7.21 6.60
CA ASN A 50 -10.12 8.11 6.74
C ASN A 50 -10.14 9.29 5.73
N TYR A 51 -9.04 9.48 4.97
CA TYR A 51 -8.86 10.64 4.10
C TYR A 51 -8.70 10.27 2.63
N PHE A 52 -8.14 9.09 2.33
CA PHE A 52 -7.83 8.68 0.97
C PHE A 52 -9.08 8.68 0.07
N ASP A 53 -10.15 7.98 0.47
CA ASP A 53 -11.36 7.89 -0.36
C ASP A 53 -12.03 9.25 -0.55
N ARG A 54 -12.10 10.07 0.51
CA ARG A 54 -12.62 11.45 0.44
C ARG A 54 -11.83 12.33 -0.55
N PHE A 55 -10.51 12.14 -0.62
CA PHE A 55 -9.67 12.87 -1.56
C PHE A 55 -9.91 12.40 -3.00
N MET A 56 -10.13 11.10 -3.20
CA MET A 56 -10.40 10.53 -4.51
C MET A 56 -11.78 10.88 -5.07
N GLU A 57 -12.79 11.11 -4.22
CA GLU A 57 -14.14 11.53 -4.61
C GLU A 57 -14.27 13.04 -4.93
N ALA A 58 -13.32 13.85 -4.45
CA ALA A 58 -13.38 15.31 -4.60
C ALA A 58 -12.92 15.82 -5.99
N LEU A 59 -12.53 14.90 -6.89
CA LEU A 59 -12.01 15.15 -8.24
C LEU A 59 -12.88 14.46 -9.29
#